data_AF-G0R027-F1
#
_entry.id   AF-G0R027-F1
#
_cell.length_a   1.000
_cell.length_b   1.000
_cell.length_c   1.000
_cell.angle_alpha   90.00
_cell.angle_beta   90.00
_cell.angle_gamma   90.00
#
_symmetry.space_group_name_H-M   'P 1'
#
loop_
_entity.id
_entity.type
_entity.pdbx_description
1 polymer ?
#
loop_
_entity_poly.entity_id
_entity_poly.type
_entity_poly.pdbx_seq_one_letter_code
_entity_poly.pdbx_strand_id
1 'polypeptide(L)'
;MKLFETNDSFMKIIGFPVYIISLHWFTQWQKYINQYNQDMKNEHTYENQYKDPCQDNHYPGPIDNYDIIEYNLQIKEDPDQLKKYTKYCLRNNFFENKHFVIISSNAARYLCEKYGYLNLIQRLVIKANESVNIVEVNLLKVGFYLIQENSKIHLQEPEYVQASKKEFVSNLQSRICRILDKEGEQCKLWKVERNKIEKIQKQIQNQNFQKPTFISGNYLDQNKILEEIEINYESIILIEFKGNQQDWVFEEEIILEKKQLMDIFKIKLFHKSQPGNARNGICGLQNLGNTCFMNSSIQCLSNIQELTNYMKQNLFLDDINRDNPLGTGGYLAAAYAELIKNIWLGSNSCESPWELKRIVGKFAPQFSGFNQQDSQELLSYLLDGIHEDLNKILKKTILRIIRI
;
A
#
# COMPACT_ATOMS: atom_id res chain seq x y z
N MET A 1 11.84 -42.04 4.43
CA MET A 1 11.99 -41.01 5.48
C MET A 1 13.16 -40.07 5.23
N LYS A 2 14.37 -40.53 4.87
CA LYS A 2 15.54 -39.66 4.59
C LYS A 2 15.33 -38.52 3.57
N LEU A 3 14.46 -38.68 2.57
CA LEU A 3 14.10 -37.59 1.62
C LEU A 3 13.22 -36.48 2.24
N PHE A 4 12.59 -36.78 3.37
CA PHE A 4 11.69 -35.90 4.13
C PHE A 4 12.30 -35.44 5.46
N GLU A 5 13.50 -35.94 5.80
CA GLU A 5 14.31 -35.37 6.87
C GLU A 5 14.78 -34.00 6.41
N THR A 6 14.31 -32.96 7.10
CA THR A 6 14.56 -31.55 6.85
C THR A 6 16.04 -31.23 7.04
N ASN A 7 16.87 -31.56 6.06
CA ASN A 7 18.06 -30.76 5.86
C ASN A 7 17.56 -29.41 5.32
N ASP A 8 17.47 -28.41 6.21
CA ASP A 8 17.18 -26.98 5.95
C ASP A 8 18.06 -26.34 4.85
N SER A 9 18.90 -27.12 4.19
CA SER A 9 19.69 -26.78 2.99
C SER A 9 18.91 -26.03 1.92
N PHE A 10 17.67 -26.42 1.61
CA PHE A 10 16.88 -25.74 0.58
C PHE A 10 16.40 -24.35 1.02
N MET A 11 16.21 -24.13 2.32
CA MET A 11 15.86 -22.81 2.87
C MET A 11 16.98 -21.79 2.69
N LYS A 12 18.22 -22.21 2.38
CA LYS A 12 19.34 -21.30 2.09
C LYS A 12 19.26 -20.68 0.70
N ILE A 13 18.47 -21.24 -0.22
CA ILE A 13 18.45 -20.83 -1.64
C ILE A 13 17.19 -19.98 -1.89
N ILE A 14 17.37 -18.68 -2.10
CA ILE A 14 16.27 -17.77 -2.44
C ILE A 14 15.70 -18.14 -3.81
N GLY A 15 14.37 -18.14 -3.92
CA GLY A 15 13.64 -18.57 -5.11
C GLY A 15 13.52 -20.08 -5.27
N PHE A 16 14.03 -20.88 -4.31
CA PHE A 16 13.90 -22.32 -4.37
C PHE A 16 12.43 -22.74 -4.24
N PRO A 17 11.89 -23.58 -5.15
CA PRO A 17 10.51 -24.02 -5.08
C PRO A 17 10.32 -25.06 -3.97
N VAL A 18 9.22 -24.90 -3.25
CA VAL A 18 8.74 -25.81 -2.20
C VAL A 18 7.25 -26.07 -2.41
N TYR A 19 6.75 -27.15 -1.82
CA TYR A 19 5.38 -27.58 -2.01
C TYR A 19 4.65 -27.71 -0.69
N ILE A 20 3.41 -27.26 -0.68
CA ILE A 20 2.51 -27.37 0.47
C ILE A 20 1.61 -28.57 0.23
N ILE A 21 1.65 -29.51 1.19
CA ILE A 21 0.83 -30.72 1.18
C ILE A 21 -0.09 -30.70 2.39
N SER A 22 -1.38 -30.93 2.16
CA SER A 22 -2.37 -31.10 3.22
C SER A 22 -1.93 -32.17 4.21
N LEU A 23 -2.04 -31.86 5.50
CA LEU A 23 -1.74 -32.81 6.56
C LEU A 23 -2.73 -33.99 6.52
N HIS A 24 -3.95 -33.79 6.00
CA HIS A 24 -4.92 -34.85 5.78
C HIS A 24 -4.35 -35.92 4.82
N TRP A 25 -3.90 -35.51 3.63
CA TRP A 25 -3.30 -36.44 2.67
C TRP A 25 -1.96 -37.01 3.20
N PHE A 26 -1.11 -36.15 3.76
CA PHE A 26 0.22 -36.56 4.23
C PHE A 26 0.15 -37.60 5.35
N THR A 27 -0.78 -37.48 6.29
CA THR A 27 -0.95 -38.45 7.38
C THR A 27 -1.52 -39.78 6.88
N GLN A 28 -2.39 -39.78 5.86
CA GLN A 28 -2.82 -41.02 5.20
C GLN A 28 -1.66 -41.72 4.51
N TRP A 29 -0.83 -40.97 3.78
CA TRP A 29 0.38 -41.51 3.15
C TRP A 29 1.35 -42.10 4.18
N GLN A 30 1.55 -41.45 5.33
CA GLN A 30 2.38 -41.99 6.41
C GLN A 30 1.84 -43.31 6.96
N LYS A 31 0.51 -43.43 7.16
CA LYS A 31 -0.13 -44.68 7.60
C LYS A 31 0.09 -45.80 6.59
N TYR A 32 -0.14 -45.53 5.30
CA TYR A 32 0.10 -46.47 4.21
C TYR A 32 1.53 -47.01 4.20
N ILE A 33 2.54 -46.13 4.25
CA ILE A 33 3.94 -46.54 4.22
C ILE A 33 4.34 -47.30 5.49
N ASN A 34 3.82 -46.92 6.65
CA ASN A 34 4.11 -47.61 7.90
C ASN A 34 3.54 -49.03 7.90
N GLN A 35 2.32 -49.21 7.42
CA GLN A 35 1.71 -50.52 7.26
C GLN A 35 2.49 -51.36 6.25
N TYR A 36 2.78 -50.82 5.06
CA TYR A 36 3.58 -51.50 4.05
C TYR A 36 4.93 -51.99 4.59
N ASN A 37 5.61 -51.16 5.40
CA ASN A 37 6.88 -51.54 6.02
C ASN A 37 6.73 -52.59 7.12
N GLN A 38 5.60 -52.63 7.83
CA GLN A 38 5.28 -53.67 8.80
C GLN A 38 4.99 -54.99 8.10
N ASP A 39 4.18 -54.97 7.04
CA ASP A 39 3.86 -56.13 6.22
C ASP A 39 5.13 -56.73 5.61
N MET A 40 6.00 -55.90 5.00
CA MET A 40 7.30 -56.32 4.46
C MET A 40 8.26 -56.92 5.51
N LYS A 41 8.16 -56.52 6.78
CA LYS A 41 8.97 -57.09 7.88
C LYS A 41 8.39 -58.41 8.40
N ASN A 42 7.08 -58.58 8.29
CA ASN A 42 6.37 -59.79 8.71
C ASN A 42 6.43 -60.89 7.62
N GLU A 43 6.62 -60.51 6.35
CA GLU A 43 6.75 -61.40 5.18
C GLU A 43 8.15 -62.06 5.03
N HIS A 44 8.77 -62.50 6.14
CA HIS A 44 9.85 -63.51 6.11
C HIS A 44 9.34 -64.96 6.07
N THR A 45 8.04 -65.17 5.91
CA THR A 45 7.45 -66.47 5.57
C THR A 45 6.68 -66.36 4.26
N TYR A 46 7.01 -67.29 3.37
CA TYR A 46 6.72 -67.36 1.95
C TYR A 46 5.28 -67.09 1.52
N GLU A 47 5.19 -66.54 0.29
CA GLU A 47 4.04 -66.41 -0.61
C GLU A 47 3.01 -65.31 -0.29
N ASN A 48 3.12 -64.19 -1.03
CA ASN A 48 1.93 -63.68 -1.70
C ASN A 48 2.23 -62.89 -2.99
N GLN A 49 1.36 -63.17 -3.96
CA GLN A 49 1.26 -62.57 -5.29
C GLN A 49 0.90 -61.07 -5.17
N TYR A 50 1.31 -60.30 -6.18
CA TYR A 50 0.96 -58.89 -6.40
C TYR A 50 -0.42 -58.50 -5.82
N LYS A 51 -0.44 -57.88 -4.63
CA LYS A 51 -1.63 -57.20 -4.13
C LYS A 51 -1.86 -55.96 -4.98
N ASP A 52 -3.02 -55.87 -5.60
CA ASP A 52 -3.45 -54.68 -6.36
C ASP A 52 -3.51 -53.47 -5.40
N PRO A 53 -2.75 -52.39 -5.63
CA PRO A 53 -2.77 -51.20 -4.79
C PRO A 53 -4.17 -50.58 -4.63
N CYS A 54 -5.07 -50.83 -5.58
CA CYS A 54 -6.44 -50.35 -5.55
C CYS A 54 -7.34 -51.06 -4.51
N GLN A 55 -6.87 -52.14 -3.89
CA GLN A 55 -7.59 -52.87 -2.84
C GLN A 55 -7.06 -52.62 -1.41
N ASP A 56 -6.03 -51.79 -1.26
CA ASP A 56 -5.52 -51.39 0.05
C ASP A 56 -6.30 -50.17 0.57
N ASN A 57 -7.08 -50.38 1.65
CA ASN A 57 -7.89 -49.35 2.30
C ASN A 57 -7.08 -48.13 2.80
N HIS A 58 -5.75 -48.20 2.80
CA HIS A 58 -4.88 -47.11 3.24
C HIS A 58 -4.17 -46.39 2.09
N TYR A 59 -4.35 -46.81 0.83
CA TYR A 59 -3.72 -46.11 -0.31
C TYR A 59 -4.19 -44.63 -0.34
N PRO A 60 -3.26 -43.65 -0.28
CA PRO A 60 -3.63 -42.25 -0.09
C PRO A 60 -4.22 -41.58 -1.34
N GLY A 61 -4.19 -42.25 -2.50
CA GLY A 61 -4.57 -41.64 -3.78
C GLY A 61 -3.61 -40.54 -4.24
N PRO A 62 -3.96 -39.81 -5.32
CA PRO A 62 -3.23 -38.63 -5.76
C PRO A 62 -3.15 -37.56 -4.69
N ILE A 63 -2.04 -36.80 -4.69
CA ILE A 63 -1.89 -35.63 -3.81
C ILE A 63 -3.04 -34.65 -4.07
N ASP A 64 -3.86 -34.41 -3.05
CA ASP A 64 -4.94 -33.43 -3.10
C ASP A 64 -4.94 -32.51 -1.87
N ASN A 65 -4.96 -31.21 -2.13
CA ASN A 65 -4.96 -30.13 -1.14
C ASN A 65 -6.33 -29.45 -1.02
N TYR A 66 -7.42 -30.08 -1.47
CA TYR A 66 -8.76 -29.48 -1.50
C TYR A 66 -9.24 -28.91 -0.15
N ASP A 67 -8.82 -29.52 0.96
CA ASP A 67 -9.24 -29.15 2.31
C ASP A 67 -8.58 -27.86 2.81
N ILE A 68 -7.42 -27.50 2.25
CA ILE A 68 -6.65 -26.31 2.62
C ILE A 68 -6.79 -25.15 1.63
N ILE A 69 -7.44 -25.36 0.47
CA ILE A 69 -7.59 -24.37 -0.60
C ILE A 69 -8.89 -23.56 -0.47
N GLU A 70 -8.81 -22.28 -0.83
CA GLU A 70 -9.94 -21.37 -0.99
C GLU A 70 -10.37 -21.27 -2.46
N TYR A 71 -11.53 -21.84 -2.80
CA TYR A 71 -12.02 -21.95 -4.18
C TYR A 71 -12.85 -20.76 -4.67
N ASN A 72 -13.19 -19.82 -3.79
CA ASN A 72 -14.11 -18.72 -4.12
C ASN A 72 -13.46 -17.58 -4.93
N LEU A 73 -12.16 -17.66 -5.20
CA LEU A 73 -11.41 -16.65 -5.95
C LEU A 73 -10.73 -17.28 -7.16
N GLN A 74 -11.01 -16.74 -8.35
CA GLN A 74 -10.28 -17.08 -9.57
C GLN A 74 -9.02 -16.23 -9.66
N ILE A 75 -7.87 -16.84 -9.38
CA ILE A 75 -6.55 -16.22 -9.52
C ILE A 75 -6.04 -16.41 -10.95
N LYS A 76 -5.62 -15.31 -11.60
CA LYS A 76 -4.92 -15.32 -12.88
C LYS A 76 -3.48 -15.79 -12.67
N GLU A 77 -3.08 -16.76 -13.49
CA GLU A 77 -1.71 -17.27 -13.50
C GLU A 77 -0.87 -16.43 -14.46
N ASP A 78 0.34 -16.06 -14.05
CA ASP A 78 1.35 -15.53 -14.97
C ASP A 78 1.48 -16.50 -16.16
N PRO A 79 1.62 -16.11 -17.43
CA PRO A 79 1.97 -17.06 -18.48
C PRO A 79 3.43 -17.53 -18.35
N ASP A 80 4.35 -16.69 -17.86
CA ASP A 80 5.77 -17.01 -17.73
C ASP A 80 6.03 -18.02 -16.60
N GLN A 81 6.28 -19.27 -16.98
CA GLN A 81 6.41 -20.43 -16.08
C GLN A 81 7.70 -20.46 -15.25
N LEU A 82 8.65 -19.55 -15.46
CA LEU A 82 9.99 -19.64 -14.88
C LEU A 82 10.05 -19.44 -13.36
N LYS A 83 9.07 -18.77 -12.74
CA LYS A 83 9.00 -18.54 -11.27
C LYS A 83 7.56 -18.43 -10.77
N LYS A 84 6.87 -19.55 -10.55
CA LYS A 84 5.43 -19.51 -10.20
C LYS A 84 5.09 -19.95 -8.79
N TYR A 85 4.35 -19.08 -8.12
CA TYR A 85 3.32 -19.51 -7.19
C TYR A 85 2.18 -20.14 -8.00
N THR A 86 1.65 -21.29 -7.59
CA THR A 86 0.43 -21.82 -8.22
C THR A 86 -0.78 -21.01 -7.77
N LYS A 87 -1.82 -20.94 -8.61
CA LYS A 87 -3.08 -20.17 -8.37
C LYS A 87 -3.83 -20.48 -7.07
N TYR A 88 -3.51 -21.59 -6.41
CA TYR A 88 -4.25 -22.04 -5.24
C TYR A 88 -3.93 -21.19 -4.01
N CYS A 89 -4.93 -20.42 -3.57
CA CYS A 89 -4.91 -19.67 -2.33
C CYS A 89 -5.17 -20.61 -1.15
N LEU A 90 -4.39 -20.49 -0.07
CA LEU A 90 -4.71 -21.16 1.18
C LEU A 90 -5.86 -20.43 1.89
N ARG A 91 -6.67 -21.19 2.62
CA ARG A 91 -7.65 -20.63 3.55
C ARG A 91 -6.94 -19.86 4.67
N ASN A 92 -7.58 -18.80 5.14
CA ASN A 92 -7.07 -17.99 6.25
C ASN A 92 -6.91 -18.82 7.54
N ASN A 93 -5.96 -18.43 8.38
CA ASN A 93 -5.67 -19.06 9.69
C ASN A 93 -5.20 -20.52 9.63
N PHE A 94 -4.62 -20.94 8.51
CA PHE A 94 -4.00 -22.26 8.37
C PHE A 94 -2.50 -22.14 8.68
N PHE A 95 -1.99 -23.12 9.41
CA PHE A 95 -0.64 -23.15 9.98
C PHE A 95 0.06 -24.46 9.64
N GLU A 96 1.36 -24.36 9.39
CA GLU A 96 2.25 -25.51 9.20
C GLU A 96 2.20 -26.45 10.41
N ASN A 97 2.34 -27.76 10.18
CA ASN A 97 2.27 -28.84 11.16
C ASN A 97 0.92 -29.02 11.88
N LYS A 98 -0.06 -28.14 11.61
CA LYS A 98 -1.44 -28.29 12.07
C LYS A 98 -2.41 -28.62 10.94
N HIS A 99 -2.20 -28.01 9.77
CA HIS A 99 -3.10 -28.18 8.61
C HIS A 99 -2.36 -28.64 7.36
N PHE A 100 -1.08 -28.30 7.22
CA PHE A 100 -0.26 -28.67 6.08
C PHE A 100 1.20 -28.89 6.50
N VAL A 101 1.97 -29.52 5.63
CA VAL A 101 3.43 -29.64 5.74
C VAL A 101 4.08 -29.01 4.51
N ILE A 102 5.28 -28.45 4.69
CA ILE A 102 6.10 -27.95 3.59
C ILE A 102 7.14 -29.01 3.24
N ILE A 103 7.24 -29.36 1.97
CA ILE A 103 8.21 -30.33 1.47
C ILE A 103 9.09 -29.73 0.36
N SER A 104 10.32 -30.21 0.26
CA SER A 104 11.25 -29.80 -0.79
C SER A 104 10.75 -30.24 -2.18
N SER A 105 11.22 -29.56 -3.23
CA SER A 105 10.93 -29.94 -4.62
C SER A 105 11.28 -31.39 -4.95
N ASN A 106 12.34 -31.95 -4.36
CA ASN A 106 12.74 -33.34 -4.63
C ASN A 106 11.76 -34.34 -4.01
N ALA A 107 11.31 -34.07 -2.78
CA ALA A 107 10.30 -34.89 -2.12
C ALA A 107 8.95 -34.79 -2.85
N ALA A 108 8.56 -33.58 -3.26
CA ALA A 108 7.33 -33.35 -4.01
C ALA A 108 7.35 -34.09 -5.35
N ARG A 109 8.44 -34.00 -6.12
CA ARG A 109 8.61 -34.69 -7.40
C ARG A 109 8.43 -36.21 -7.23
N TYR A 110 9.12 -36.80 -6.26
CA TYR A 110 9.00 -38.23 -5.99
C TYR A 110 7.56 -38.65 -5.67
N LEU A 111 6.86 -37.90 -4.82
CA LEU A 111 5.47 -38.22 -4.47
C LEU A 111 4.53 -38.03 -5.67
N CYS A 112 4.70 -36.95 -6.45
CA CYS A 112 3.90 -36.69 -7.64
C CYS A 112 4.07 -37.78 -8.70
N GLU A 113 5.31 -38.23 -8.95
CA GLU A 113 5.60 -39.33 -9.89
C GLU A 113 4.96 -40.65 -9.45
N LYS A 114 4.94 -40.92 -8.14
CA LYS A 114 4.47 -42.19 -7.59
C LYS A 114 2.95 -42.26 -7.39
N TYR A 115 2.31 -41.16 -7.01
CA TYR A 115 0.90 -41.13 -6.60
C TYR A 115 0.03 -40.27 -7.51
N GLY A 116 0.61 -39.40 -8.35
CA GLY A 116 -0.12 -38.37 -9.07
C GLY A 116 -0.50 -37.18 -8.18
N TYR A 117 -1.13 -36.15 -8.76
CA TYR A 117 -1.56 -34.95 -8.06
C TYR A 117 -2.77 -34.28 -8.73
N LEU A 118 -3.52 -33.50 -7.95
CA LEU A 118 -4.62 -32.64 -8.40
C LEU A 118 -4.30 -31.17 -8.11
N ASN A 119 -4.56 -30.74 -6.87
CA ASN A 119 -4.45 -29.35 -6.46
C ASN A 119 -3.05 -29.01 -5.88
N LEU A 120 -2.00 -29.13 -6.68
CA LEU A 120 -0.62 -28.98 -6.21
C LEU A 120 -0.28 -27.51 -5.88
N ILE A 121 0.15 -27.24 -4.64
CA ILE A 121 0.46 -25.88 -4.17
C ILE A 121 1.97 -25.67 -4.15
N GLN A 122 2.48 -24.80 -5.02
CA GLN A 122 3.90 -24.40 -5.06
C GLN A 122 4.09 -23.03 -4.41
N ARG A 123 5.13 -22.91 -3.58
CA ARG A 123 5.64 -21.65 -3.01
C ARG A 123 7.14 -21.52 -3.23
N LEU A 124 7.68 -20.35 -2.93
CA LEU A 124 9.09 -20.04 -3.09
C LEU A 124 9.68 -19.65 -1.73
N VAL A 125 10.95 -20.02 -1.54
CA VAL A 125 11.77 -19.47 -0.46
C VAL A 125 12.08 -18.01 -0.78
N ILE A 126 11.76 -17.11 0.15
CA ILE A 126 12.03 -15.68 0.04
C ILE A 126 12.91 -15.21 1.19
N LYS A 127 13.55 -14.06 1.00
CA LYS A 127 14.31 -13.39 2.05
C LYS A 127 13.36 -12.59 2.94
N ALA A 128 13.22 -12.97 4.21
CA ALA A 128 12.41 -12.21 5.16
C ALA A 128 13.15 -10.95 5.65
N ASN A 129 14.42 -11.12 5.98
CA ASN A 129 15.36 -10.09 6.40
C ASN A 129 16.79 -10.47 5.99
N GLU A 130 17.79 -9.70 6.39
CA GLU A 130 19.19 -9.91 5.98
C GLU A 130 19.75 -11.31 6.29
N SER A 131 19.25 -11.96 7.33
CA SER A 131 19.81 -13.20 7.87
C SER A 131 18.86 -14.40 7.80
N VAL A 132 17.58 -14.18 7.51
CA VAL A 132 16.54 -15.22 7.59
C VAL A 132 15.78 -15.33 6.28
N ASN A 133 15.74 -16.56 5.76
CA ASN A 133 14.88 -16.95 4.66
C ASN A 133 13.64 -17.67 5.21
N ILE A 134 12.50 -17.46 4.57
CA ILE A 134 11.22 -18.07 4.92
C ILE A 134 10.51 -18.57 3.67
N VAL A 135 9.47 -19.37 3.84
CA VAL A 135 8.51 -19.65 2.78
C VAL A 135 7.29 -18.78 3.02
N GLU A 136 6.98 -17.88 2.08
CA GLU A 136 5.75 -17.10 2.17
C GLU A 136 4.58 -17.97 1.69
N VAL A 137 3.89 -18.57 2.66
CA VAL A 137 2.75 -19.45 2.41
C VAL A 137 1.52 -18.67 1.95
N ASN A 138 1.23 -17.57 2.63
CA ASN A 138 0.06 -16.72 2.40
C ASN A 138 0.45 -15.49 1.59
N LEU A 139 0.18 -15.54 0.29
CA LEU A 139 0.42 -14.44 -0.64
C LEU A 139 -0.72 -13.43 -0.58
N LEU A 140 -0.42 -12.18 -0.91
CA LEU A 140 -1.43 -11.14 -1.10
C LEU A 140 -2.34 -11.52 -2.27
N LYS A 141 -3.65 -11.33 -2.10
CA LYS A 141 -4.65 -11.40 -3.17
C LYS A 141 -4.86 -9.99 -3.68
N VAL A 142 -4.23 -9.65 -4.80
CA VAL A 142 -4.27 -8.30 -5.36
C VAL A 142 -5.36 -8.26 -6.43
N GLY A 143 -6.46 -7.57 -6.12
CA GLY A 143 -7.54 -7.32 -7.06
C GLY A 143 -7.20 -6.15 -8.00
N PHE A 144 -7.53 -6.28 -9.28
CA PHE A 144 -7.28 -5.24 -10.27
C PHE A 144 -8.39 -5.12 -11.32
N TYR A 145 -8.52 -3.92 -11.88
CA TYR A 145 -9.35 -3.65 -13.06
C TYR A 145 -8.50 -3.16 -14.22
N LEU A 146 -8.84 -3.63 -15.41
CA LEU A 146 -8.37 -3.08 -16.67
C LEU A 146 -9.25 -1.91 -17.11
N ILE A 147 -8.63 -0.78 -17.41
CA ILE A 147 -9.31 0.37 -18.03
C ILE A 147 -9.09 0.26 -19.54
N GLN A 148 -10.17 0.07 -20.30
CA GLN A 148 -10.09 -0.02 -21.77
C GLN A 148 -10.01 1.37 -22.41
N GLU A 149 -9.44 1.45 -23.61
CA GLU A 149 -9.19 2.69 -24.39
C GLU A 149 -10.43 3.56 -24.63
N ASN A 150 -11.64 2.97 -24.60
CA ASN A 150 -12.92 3.68 -24.74
C ASN A 150 -13.53 4.11 -23.39
N SER A 151 -12.73 4.16 -22.32
CA SER A 151 -13.15 4.74 -21.04
C SER A 151 -14.28 3.97 -20.35
N LYS A 152 -14.42 2.70 -20.69
CA LYS A 152 -15.31 1.76 -20.03
C LYS A 152 -14.47 0.84 -19.15
N ILE A 153 -14.66 0.96 -17.84
CA ILE A 153 -14.22 -0.06 -16.89
C ILE A 153 -15.20 -1.24 -17.05
N HIS A 154 -14.69 -2.42 -17.39
CA HIS A 154 -15.50 -3.64 -17.46
C HIS A 154 -15.78 -4.10 -16.02
N LEU A 155 -16.82 -3.55 -15.38
CA LEU A 155 -17.20 -3.84 -13.99
C LEU A 155 -18.10 -5.08 -13.88
N GLN A 156 -17.62 -6.25 -14.29
CA GLN A 156 -18.32 -7.47 -13.85
C GLN A 156 -17.78 -7.94 -12.51
N GLU A 157 -16.45 -8.05 -12.35
CA GLU A 157 -15.75 -8.27 -11.08
C GLU A 157 -14.27 -7.90 -11.30
N PRO A 158 -13.50 -7.56 -10.25
CA PRO A 158 -12.06 -7.39 -10.38
C PRO A 158 -11.41 -8.75 -10.66
N GLU A 159 -10.36 -8.74 -11.47
CA GLU A 159 -9.50 -9.90 -11.62
C GLU A 159 -8.50 -9.95 -10.46
N TYR A 160 -7.99 -11.13 -10.13
CA TYR A 160 -7.07 -11.29 -8.99
C TYR A 160 -5.77 -11.95 -9.40
N VAL A 161 -4.66 -11.46 -8.88
CA VAL A 161 -3.35 -12.11 -8.92
C VAL A 161 -2.81 -12.32 -7.52
N GLN A 162 -1.98 -13.35 -7.36
CA GLN A 162 -1.21 -13.52 -6.13
C GLN A 162 0.13 -12.78 -6.22
N ALA A 163 0.55 -12.17 -5.12
CA ALA A 163 1.81 -11.47 -5.04
C ALA A 163 2.47 -11.63 -3.66
N SER A 164 3.80 -11.67 -3.64
CA SER A 164 4.56 -11.66 -2.39
C SER A 164 4.55 -10.27 -1.78
N LYS A 165 4.47 -10.14 -0.45
CA LYS A 165 4.63 -8.83 0.21
C LYS A 165 6.00 -8.19 -0.06
N LYS A 166 7.01 -9.01 -0.31
CA LYS A 166 8.39 -8.59 -0.59
C LYS A 166 8.66 -8.38 -2.09
N GLU A 167 7.65 -8.54 -2.94
CA GLU A 167 7.77 -8.27 -4.37
C GLU A 167 7.78 -6.76 -4.64
N PHE A 168 8.62 -6.32 -5.59
CA PHE A 168 8.59 -4.94 -6.10
C PHE A 168 7.35 -4.69 -6.96
N VAL A 169 6.81 -3.48 -6.90
CA VAL A 169 5.69 -3.04 -7.74
C VAL A 169 5.98 -3.25 -9.24
N SER A 170 7.22 -2.99 -9.69
CA SER A 170 7.66 -3.23 -11.07
C SER A 170 7.52 -4.69 -11.53
N ASN A 171 7.76 -5.66 -10.63
CA ASN A 171 7.61 -7.08 -10.93
C ASN A 171 6.13 -7.47 -11.05
N LEU A 172 5.29 -6.96 -10.14
CA LEU A 172 3.84 -7.13 -10.21
C LEU A 172 3.28 -6.55 -11.51
N GLN A 173 3.71 -5.33 -11.86
CA GLN A 173 3.33 -4.65 -13.09
C GLN A 173 3.71 -5.46 -14.33
N SER A 174 4.95 -5.93 -14.40
CA SER A 174 5.42 -6.76 -15.51
C SER A 174 4.55 -8.02 -15.64
N ARG A 175 4.29 -8.72 -14.53
CA ARG A 175 3.41 -9.90 -14.50
C ARG A 175 1.99 -9.59 -14.98
N ILE A 176 1.40 -8.50 -14.51
CA ILE A 176 0.07 -8.07 -14.96
C ILE A 176 0.06 -7.80 -16.47
N CYS A 177 1.08 -7.13 -17.02
CA CYS A 177 1.17 -6.93 -18.47
C CYS A 177 1.22 -8.25 -19.24
N ARG A 178 1.94 -9.26 -18.75
CA ARG A 178 1.95 -10.60 -19.38
C ARG A 178 0.59 -11.27 -19.34
N ILE A 179 -0.07 -11.24 -18.17
CA ILE A 179 -1.41 -11.82 -17.97
C ILE A 179 -2.44 -11.21 -18.92
N LEU A 180 -2.27 -9.94 -19.26
CA LEU A 180 -3.14 -9.19 -20.15
C LEU A 180 -2.70 -9.21 -21.62
N ASP A 181 -1.70 -10.02 -21.99
CA ASP A 181 -1.11 -10.08 -23.33
C ASP A 181 -0.66 -8.70 -23.87
N LYS A 182 -0.16 -7.83 -22.97
CA LYS A 182 0.28 -6.45 -23.23
C LYS A 182 1.76 -6.24 -22.87
N GLU A 183 2.59 -7.26 -23.10
CA GLU A 183 4.03 -7.17 -22.86
C GLU A 183 4.67 -6.05 -23.69
N GLY A 184 5.54 -5.26 -23.05
CA GLY A 184 6.21 -4.12 -23.69
C GLY A 184 5.40 -2.82 -23.70
N GLU A 185 4.10 -2.84 -23.40
CA GLU A 185 3.32 -1.62 -23.23
C GLU A 185 3.69 -0.90 -21.92
N GLN A 186 3.73 0.44 -21.97
CA GLN A 186 3.90 1.24 -20.77
C GLN A 186 2.57 1.38 -20.03
N CYS A 187 2.55 1.05 -18.74
CA CYS A 187 1.40 1.28 -17.88
C CYS A 187 1.79 1.92 -16.55
N LYS A 188 0.77 2.42 -15.83
CA LYS A 188 0.86 2.84 -14.43
C LYS A 188 -0.14 2.03 -13.60
N LEU A 189 0.26 1.72 -12.37
CA LEU A 189 -0.60 1.08 -11.39
C LEU A 189 -1.05 2.11 -10.37
N TRP A 190 -2.36 2.15 -10.11
CA TRP A 190 -2.97 3.09 -9.17
C TRP A 190 -3.68 2.31 -8.07
N LYS A 191 -3.30 2.56 -6.81
CA LYS A 191 -4.01 2.01 -5.65
C LYS A 191 -5.22 2.88 -5.34
N VAL A 192 -6.39 2.25 -5.30
CA VAL A 192 -7.66 2.88 -4.96
C VAL A 192 -8.39 2.03 -3.92
N GLU A 193 -9.26 2.66 -3.14
CA GLU A 193 -10.17 1.93 -2.25
C GLU A 193 -11.37 1.40 -3.04
N ARG A 194 -11.81 0.18 -2.74
CA ARG A 194 -12.91 -0.51 -3.44
C ARG A 194 -14.20 0.29 -3.46
N ASN A 195 -14.51 0.99 -2.37
CA ASN A 195 -15.67 1.89 -2.24
C ASN A 195 -15.61 3.13 -3.15
N LYS A 196 -14.44 3.51 -3.69
CA LYS A 196 -14.25 4.67 -4.57
C LYS A 196 -14.39 4.33 -6.06
N ILE A 197 -14.42 3.04 -6.43
CA ILE A 197 -14.44 2.59 -7.83
C ILE A 197 -15.63 3.17 -8.61
N GLU A 198 -16.84 3.15 -8.05
CA GLU A 198 -18.02 3.70 -8.72
C GLU A 198 -17.92 5.21 -8.97
N LYS A 199 -17.33 5.97 -8.03
CA LYS A 199 -17.09 7.41 -8.20
C LYS A 199 -16.11 7.65 -9.34
N ILE A 200 -14.99 6.92 -9.35
CA ILE A 200 -13.94 7.02 -10.37
C ILE A 200 -14.49 6.67 -11.75
N GLN A 201 -15.32 5.63 -11.85
CA GLN A 201 -15.95 5.25 -13.12
C GLN A 201 -16.82 6.38 -13.69
N LYS A 202 -17.66 7.01 -12.86
CA LYS A 202 -18.50 8.14 -13.28
C LYS A 202 -17.64 9.34 -13.72
N GLN A 203 -16.50 9.58 -13.08
CA GLN A 203 -15.56 10.63 -13.48
C GLN A 203 -14.96 10.35 -14.86
N ILE A 204 -14.57 9.10 -15.13
CA ILE A 204 -13.98 8.66 -16.40
C ILE A 204 -15.00 8.74 -17.54
N GLN A 205 -16.22 8.23 -17.34
CA GLN A 205 -17.25 8.18 -18.39
C GLN A 205 -17.72 9.55 -18.87
N ASN A 206 -17.67 10.57 -18.02
CA ASN A 206 -18.15 11.91 -18.33
C ASN A 206 -17.07 12.82 -18.95
N GLN A 207 -15.85 12.31 -19.21
CA GLN A 207 -14.74 13.11 -19.72
C GLN A 207 -14.40 12.81 -21.18
N ASN A 208 -14.04 13.86 -21.91
CA ASN A 208 -13.54 13.78 -23.29
C ASN A 208 -11.99 13.61 -23.37
N PHE A 209 -11.32 13.31 -22.24
CA PHE A 209 -9.86 13.07 -22.12
C PHE A 209 -8.93 14.16 -22.68
N GLN A 210 -9.43 15.37 -22.93
CA GLN A 210 -8.61 16.52 -23.35
C GLN A 210 -7.84 17.18 -22.19
N LYS A 211 -8.11 16.77 -20.95
CA LYS A 211 -7.46 17.23 -19.71
C LYS A 211 -7.23 16.02 -18.79
N PRO A 212 -6.22 16.07 -17.90
CA PRO A 212 -5.99 14.99 -16.95
C PRO A 212 -7.22 14.77 -16.07
N THR A 213 -7.57 13.51 -15.86
CA THR A 213 -8.62 13.06 -14.95
C THR A 213 -8.01 12.88 -13.56
N PHE A 214 -8.41 13.73 -12.61
CA PHE A 214 -8.01 13.57 -11.21
C PHE A 214 -8.80 12.44 -10.55
N ILE A 215 -8.11 11.41 -10.06
CA ILE A 215 -8.73 10.25 -9.42
C ILE A 215 -8.38 10.18 -7.93
N SER A 216 -9.34 9.68 -7.15
CA SER A 216 -9.18 9.47 -5.71
C SER A 216 -8.36 8.20 -5.43
N GLY A 217 -7.08 8.23 -5.77
CA GLY A 217 -6.14 7.11 -5.68
C GLY A 217 -4.69 7.59 -5.69
N ASN A 218 -3.77 6.67 -5.38
CA ASN A 218 -2.33 6.95 -5.32
C ASN A 218 -1.59 6.15 -6.37
N TYR A 219 -0.63 6.81 -7.03
CA TYR A 219 0.29 6.13 -7.93
C TYR A 219 1.19 5.17 -7.13
N LEU A 220 1.38 3.95 -7.65
CA LEU A 220 2.28 2.97 -7.06
C LEU A 220 3.69 3.14 -7.63
N ASP A 221 4.62 3.62 -6.80
CA ASP A 221 6.04 3.71 -7.14
C ASP A 221 6.63 2.32 -7.43
N GLN A 222 7.16 2.16 -8.64
CA GLN A 222 7.71 0.92 -9.17
C GLN A 222 8.91 0.39 -8.37
N ASN A 223 9.58 1.25 -7.59
CA ASN A 223 10.75 0.90 -6.78
C ASN A 223 10.40 0.42 -5.36
N LYS A 224 9.14 0.54 -4.94
CA LYS A 224 8.69 0.09 -3.62
C LYS A 224 8.27 -1.38 -3.65
N ILE A 225 8.32 -2.02 -2.49
CA ILE A 225 7.76 -3.37 -2.29
C ILE A 225 6.28 -3.29 -1.90
N LEU A 226 5.53 -4.37 -2.14
CA LEU A 226 4.08 -4.41 -1.87
C LEU A 226 3.71 -4.24 -0.39
N GLU A 227 4.62 -4.55 0.54
CA GLU A 227 4.43 -4.30 1.98
C GLU A 227 4.40 -2.81 2.32
N GLU A 228 5.27 -1.99 1.73
CA GLU A 228 5.39 -0.56 2.00
C GLU A 228 4.21 0.27 1.48
N ILE A 229 3.54 -0.23 0.46
CA ILE A 229 2.36 0.43 -0.13
C ILE A 229 1.06 0.05 0.59
N GLU A 230 1.10 -0.85 1.58
CA GLU A 230 -0.04 -1.26 2.41
C GLU A 230 -1.27 -1.73 1.60
N ILE A 231 -1.08 -2.64 0.64
CA ILE A 231 -2.22 -3.29 -0.02
C ILE A 231 -2.95 -4.19 0.99
N ASN A 232 -4.26 -3.98 1.13
CA ASN A 232 -5.15 -4.79 1.97
C ASN A 232 -6.37 -5.24 1.15
N TYR A 233 -7.35 -5.88 1.81
CA TYR A 233 -8.53 -6.45 1.14
C TYR A 233 -9.51 -5.40 0.56
N GLU A 234 -9.44 -4.15 1.04
CA GLU A 234 -10.20 -3.01 0.51
C GLU A 234 -9.46 -2.31 -0.64
N SER A 235 -8.19 -2.64 -0.88
CA SER A 235 -7.39 -2.07 -1.96
C SER A 235 -7.69 -2.75 -3.29
N ILE A 236 -7.86 -1.96 -4.34
CA ILE A 236 -7.91 -2.40 -5.73
C ILE A 236 -6.85 -1.64 -6.53
N ILE A 237 -6.25 -2.32 -7.51
CA ILE A 237 -5.34 -1.70 -8.47
C ILE A 237 -6.09 -1.35 -9.76
N LEU A 238 -6.04 -0.08 -10.17
CA LEU A 238 -6.42 0.32 -11.51
C LEU A 238 -5.18 0.33 -12.40
N ILE A 239 -5.31 -0.23 -13.60
CA ILE A 239 -4.24 -0.26 -14.59
C ILE A 239 -4.53 0.78 -15.65
N GLU A 240 -3.62 1.74 -15.78
CA GLU A 240 -3.66 2.76 -16.83
C GLU A 240 -2.60 2.43 -17.87
N PHE A 241 -3.02 2.09 -19.08
CA PHE A 241 -2.11 1.97 -20.22
C PHE A 241 -1.92 3.34 -20.88
N LYS A 242 -0.69 3.59 -21.32
CA LYS A 242 -0.35 4.82 -22.03
C LYS A 242 -1.08 4.83 -23.38
N GLY A 243 -1.93 5.84 -23.61
CA GLY A 243 -2.73 5.93 -24.84
C GLY A 243 -1.90 6.22 -26.10
N ASN A 244 -2.54 6.13 -27.27
CA ASN A 244 -1.90 6.33 -28.59
C ASN A 244 -1.25 7.71 -28.78
N GLN A 245 -1.73 8.74 -28.07
CA GLN A 245 -1.13 10.09 -28.06
C GLN A 245 0.07 10.22 -27.11
N GLN A 246 0.47 9.13 -26.44
CA GLN A 246 1.57 9.04 -25.47
C GLN A 246 1.44 9.88 -24.19
N ASP A 247 0.24 10.39 -23.87
CA ASP A 247 0.01 11.10 -22.61
C ASP A 247 -0.71 10.21 -21.58
N TRP A 248 -0.37 10.45 -20.30
CA TRP A 248 -1.07 9.86 -19.16
C TRP A 248 -2.37 10.63 -18.91
N VAL A 249 -3.43 9.90 -18.62
CA VAL A 249 -4.76 10.43 -18.34
C VAL A 249 -4.93 10.76 -16.86
N PHE A 250 -4.41 9.92 -15.96
CA PHE A 250 -4.67 10.06 -14.53
C PHE A 250 -3.63 10.92 -13.81
N GLU A 251 -4.15 11.75 -12.90
CA GLU A 251 -3.39 12.46 -11.88
C GLU A 251 -4.03 12.21 -10.50
N GLU A 252 -3.25 12.30 -9.43
CA GLU A 252 -3.76 12.16 -8.06
C GLU A 252 -4.66 13.35 -7.70
N GLU A 253 -5.86 13.10 -7.14
CA GLU A 253 -6.79 14.15 -6.70
C GLU A 253 -6.14 15.15 -5.72
N ILE A 254 -5.18 14.69 -4.92
CA ILE A 254 -4.41 15.56 -4.00
C ILE A 254 -3.65 16.68 -4.73
N ILE A 255 -3.25 16.50 -5.99
CA ILE A 255 -2.58 17.53 -6.79
C ILE A 255 -3.54 18.68 -7.09
N LEU A 256 -4.80 18.36 -7.46
CA LEU A 256 -5.83 19.37 -7.70
C LEU A 256 -6.13 20.13 -6.41
N GLU A 257 -6.22 19.43 -5.29
CA GLU A 257 -6.45 20.02 -3.99
C GLU A 257 -5.32 20.94 -3.53
N LYS A 258 -4.06 20.53 -3.72
CA LYS A 258 -2.89 21.37 -3.50
C LYS A 258 -2.94 22.63 -4.38
N LYS A 259 -3.28 22.49 -5.67
CA LYS A 259 -3.43 23.65 -6.59
C LYS A 259 -4.50 24.62 -6.10
N GLN A 260 -5.68 24.13 -5.73
CA GLN A 260 -6.77 24.96 -5.20
C GLN A 260 -6.35 25.70 -3.92
N LEU A 261 -5.67 25.01 -3.00
CA LEU A 261 -5.19 25.62 -1.77
C LEU A 261 -4.14 26.71 -2.07
N MET A 262 -3.21 26.42 -2.98
CA MET A 262 -2.23 27.42 -3.43
C MET A 262 -2.89 28.63 -4.06
N ASP A 263 -3.95 28.45 -4.86
CA ASP A 263 -4.67 29.55 -5.50
C ASP A 263 -5.43 30.41 -4.48
N ILE A 264 -6.10 29.79 -3.51
CA ILE A 264 -6.83 30.49 -2.42
C ILE A 264 -5.90 31.42 -1.65
N PHE A 265 -4.69 30.93 -1.33
CA PHE A 265 -3.70 31.65 -0.53
C PHE A 265 -2.61 32.33 -1.39
N LYS A 266 -2.80 32.40 -2.71
CA LYS A 266 -1.86 32.99 -3.68
C LYS A 266 -0.40 32.54 -3.45
N ILE A 267 -0.22 31.29 -3.04
CA ILE A 267 1.08 30.71 -2.67
C ILE A 267 1.90 30.58 -3.95
N LYS A 268 2.93 31.40 -4.07
CA LYS A 268 3.88 31.30 -5.18
C LYS A 268 4.89 30.18 -4.90
N LEU A 269 5.06 29.30 -5.89
CA LEU A 269 6.12 28.27 -5.89
C LEU A 269 7.51 28.91 -5.96
N PHE A 270 7.62 30.01 -6.69
CA PHE A 270 8.86 30.79 -6.84
C PHE A 270 8.63 32.23 -6.40
N HIS A 271 9.33 32.64 -5.34
CA HIS A 271 9.46 34.05 -5.00
C HIS A 271 10.70 34.60 -5.70
N LYS A 272 10.51 35.46 -6.71
CA LYS A 272 11.61 36.30 -7.20
C LYS A 272 11.94 37.28 -6.08
N SER A 273 13.19 37.30 -5.61
CA SER A 273 13.71 38.34 -4.73
C SER A 273 13.50 39.69 -5.41
N GLN A 274 12.58 40.51 -4.90
CA GLN A 274 12.41 41.87 -5.41
C GLN A 274 13.38 42.81 -4.68
N PRO A 275 14.03 43.74 -5.39
CA PRO A 275 14.82 44.79 -4.74
C PRO A 275 13.87 45.71 -3.97
N GLY A 276 13.85 45.59 -2.65
CA GLY A 276 13.07 46.42 -1.74
C GLY A 276 13.92 46.84 -0.54
N ASN A 277 13.45 47.84 0.21
CA ASN A 277 14.11 48.31 1.43
C ASN A 277 13.97 47.35 2.62
N ALA A 278 13.26 46.23 2.46
CA ALA A 278 13.06 45.22 3.48
C ALA A 278 14.32 44.36 3.68
N ARG A 279 14.70 44.16 4.94
CA ARG A 279 15.70 43.15 5.33
C ARG A 279 14.96 41.89 5.77
N ASN A 280 15.38 40.73 5.26
CA ASN A 280 14.80 39.43 5.58
C ASN A 280 14.68 39.25 7.10
N GLY A 281 13.48 38.97 7.59
CA GLY A 281 13.23 38.74 9.03
C GLY A 281 13.14 40.00 9.89
N ILE A 282 13.17 41.21 9.29
CA ILE A 282 13.04 42.50 10.01
C ILE A 282 11.73 43.22 9.62
N CYS A 283 10.79 42.50 8.99
CA CYS A 283 9.48 43.05 8.63
C CYS A 283 8.58 43.18 9.88
N GLY A 284 8.02 44.37 10.09
CA GLY A 284 7.03 44.62 11.14
C GLY A 284 5.67 43.98 10.83
N LEU A 285 4.82 43.86 11.84
CA LEU A 285 3.43 43.42 11.67
C LEU A 285 2.46 44.53 12.02
N GLN A 286 1.46 44.77 11.17
CA GLN A 286 0.41 45.74 11.43
C GLN A 286 -0.51 45.22 12.54
N ASN A 287 -0.83 46.06 13.53
CA ASN A 287 -1.90 45.77 14.49
C ASN A 287 -3.26 46.02 13.82
N LEU A 288 -4.15 45.03 13.85
CA LEU A 288 -5.49 45.07 13.23
C LEU A 288 -6.58 45.47 14.24
N GLY A 289 -6.20 46.19 15.29
CA GLY A 289 -6.98 46.40 16.52
C GLY A 289 -6.13 46.04 17.73
N ASN A 290 -6.72 45.41 18.75
CA ASN A 290 -5.98 44.93 19.91
C ASN A 290 -5.27 43.58 19.67
N THR A 291 -4.65 43.41 18.50
CA THR A 291 -4.03 42.15 18.05
C THR A 291 -2.53 42.08 18.34
N CYS A 292 -2.02 42.87 19.28
CA CYS A 292 -0.59 42.84 19.64
C CYS A 292 -0.16 41.48 20.18
N PHE A 293 -1.04 40.79 20.91
CA PHE A 293 -0.83 39.40 21.38
C PHE A 293 -0.56 38.43 20.22
N MET A 294 -1.21 38.66 19.07
CA MET A 294 -1.03 37.85 17.86
C MET A 294 0.28 38.17 17.18
N ASN A 295 0.59 39.46 17.04
CA ASN A 295 1.84 39.90 16.43
C ASN A 295 3.05 39.40 17.22
N SER A 296 3.01 39.41 18.55
CA SER A 296 4.10 38.85 19.37
C SER A 296 4.28 37.35 19.13
N SER A 297 3.20 36.56 19.12
CA SER A 297 3.30 35.11 18.91
C SER A 297 3.80 34.77 17.50
N ILE A 298 3.33 35.47 16.47
CA ILE A 298 3.78 35.27 15.08
C ILE A 298 5.26 35.63 14.94
N GLN A 299 5.72 36.74 15.52
CA GLN A 299 7.13 37.12 15.47
C GLN A 299 8.03 36.08 16.14
N CYS A 300 7.61 35.52 17.28
CA CYS A 300 8.34 34.42 17.93
C CYS A 300 8.45 33.19 17.01
N LEU A 301 7.33 32.73 16.44
CA LEU A 301 7.32 31.57 15.55
C LEU A 301 8.12 31.81 14.25
N SER A 302 8.02 33.01 13.69
CA SER A 302 8.73 33.45 12.48
C SER A 302 10.25 33.42 12.64
N ASN A 303 10.76 33.55 13.87
CA ASN A 303 12.19 33.48 14.16
C ASN A 303 12.69 32.06 14.46
N ILE A 304 11.83 31.03 14.42
CA ILE A 304 12.25 29.63 14.48
C ILE A 304 12.72 29.22 13.07
N GLN A 305 14.03 29.12 12.89
CA GLN A 305 14.65 29.04 11.56
C GLN A 305 14.21 27.82 10.76
N GLU A 306 14.04 26.68 11.42
CA GLU A 306 13.61 25.40 10.84
C GLU A 306 12.19 25.51 10.32
N LEU A 307 11.25 25.97 11.16
CA LEU A 307 9.86 26.17 10.80
C LEU A 307 9.73 27.20 9.66
N THR A 308 10.43 28.33 9.78
CA THR A 308 10.42 29.38 8.76
C THR A 308 10.96 28.90 7.42
N ASN A 309 12.07 28.15 7.41
CA ASN A 309 12.59 27.60 6.15
C ASN A 309 11.63 26.59 5.53
N TYR A 310 11.04 25.72 6.36
CA TYR A 310 10.08 24.73 5.93
C TYR A 310 8.83 25.36 5.27
N MET A 311 8.28 26.41 5.88
CA MET A 311 7.14 27.16 5.32
C MET A 311 7.52 27.98 4.08
N LYS A 312 8.64 28.70 4.15
CA LYS A 312 9.13 29.58 3.08
C LYS A 312 9.47 28.82 1.80
N GLN A 313 10.00 27.60 1.93
CA GLN A 313 10.38 26.74 0.81
C GLN A 313 9.24 25.87 0.26
N ASN A 314 8.00 26.04 0.75
CA ASN A 314 6.84 25.22 0.37
C ASN A 314 6.92 23.74 0.75
N LEU A 315 7.85 23.34 1.62
CA LEU A 315 8.01 21.92 2.00
C LEU A 315 6.76 21.38 2.73
N PHE A 316 6.02 22.27 3.40
CA PHE A 316 4.76 21.93 4.06
C PHE A 316 3.68 21.42 3.11
N LEU A 317 3.69 21.78 1.82
CA LEU A 317 2.65 21.37 0.87
C LEU A 317 2.57 19.84 0.72
N ASP A 318 3.68 19.13 0.91
CA ASP A 318 3.74 17.67 0.81
C ASP A 318 3.26 16.94 2.05
N ASP A 319 3.22 17.63 3.19
CA ASP A 319 2.82 17.06 4.48
C ASP A 319 1.38 17.44 4.88
N ILE A 320 0.66 18.21 4.05
CA ILE A 320 -0.74 18.60 4.33
C ILE A 320 -1.62 17.36 4.43
N ASN A 321 -2.25 17.19 5.58
CA ASN A 321 -3.22 16.16 5.88
C ASN A 321 -4.62 16.77 5.93
N ARG A 322 -5.32 16.76 4.79
CA ARG A 322 -6.66 17.37 4.69
C ARG A 322 -7.76 16.55 5.35
N ASP A 323 -7.53 15.25 5.50
CA ASP A 323 -8.49 14.30 6.06
C ASP A 323 -8.39 14.20 7.59
N ASN A 324 -7.42 14.87 8.21
CA ASN A 324 -7.31 14.89 9.67
C ASN A 324 -8.50 15.66 10.28
N PRO A 325 -9.40 14.99 11.03
CA PRO A 325 -10.59 15.64 11.59
C PRO A 325 -10.26 16.69 12.66
N LEU A 326 -9.04 16.65 13.22
CA LEU A 326 -8.56 17.65 14.18
C LEU A 326 -7.86 18.83 13.50
N GLY A 327 -7.52 18.70 12.21
CA GLY A 327 -6.90 19.75 11.43
C GLY A 327 -7.92 20.75 10.88
N THR A 328 -7.41 21.78 10.21
CA THR A 328 -8.21 22.78 9.51
C THR A 328 -8.38 22.47 8.03
N GLY A 329 -7.81 21.36 7.54
CA GLY A 329 -7.75 20.99 6.13
C GLY A 329 -6.57 21.62 5.38
N GLY A 330 -5.53 22.05 6.10
CA GLY A 330 -4.35 22.73 5.58
C GLY A 330 -4.47 24.26 5.47
N TYR A 331 -5.62 24.84 5.84
CA TYR A 331 -5.87 26.28 5.69
C TYR A 331 -5.03 27.12 6.65
N LEU A 332 -4.83 26.66 7.88
CA LEU A 332 -4.03 27.38 8.87
C LEU A 332 -2.55 27.35 8.49
N ALA A 333 -2.03 26.17 8.12
CA ALA A 333 -0.66 26.02 7.64
C ALA A 333 -0.39 26.89 6.40
N ALA A 334 -1.33 26.90 5.43
CA ALA A 334 -1.21 27.71 4.22
C ALA A 334 -1.22 29.23 4.50
N ALA A 335 -2.15 29.71 5.33
CA ALA A 335 -2.22 31.12 5.71
C ALA A 335 -0.97 31.58 6.49
N TYR A 336 -0.45 30.72 7.38
CA TYR A 336 0.78 30.99 8.09
C TYR A 336 1.98 31.03 7.13
N ALA A 337 2.09 30.06 6.22
CA ALA A 337 3.17 30.03 5.23
C ALA A 337 3.17 31.24 4.30
N GLU A 338 1.99 31.71 3.87
CA GLU A 338 1.85 32.95 3.09
C GLU A 338 2.40 34.15 3.87
N LEU A 339 2.00 34.31 5.15
CA LEU A 339 2.49 35.39 6.00
C LEU A 339 4.01 35.33 6.21
N ILE A 340 4.57 34.15 6.48
CA ILE A 340 6.01 33.96 6.64
C ILE A 340 6.77 34.35 5.38
N LYS A 341 6.26 33.99 4.20
CA LYS A 341 6.89 34.43 2.94
C LYS A 341 6.83 35.94 2.76
N ASN A 342 5.73 36.59 3.11
CA ASN A 342 5.64 38.04 3.02
C ASN A 342 6.64 38.73 3.97
N ILE A 343 6.79 38.23 5.20
CA ILE A 343 7.77 38.73 6.19
C ILE A 343 9.22 38.53 5.73
N TRP A 344 9.55 37.39 5.11
CA TRP A 344 10.93 36.97 4.85
C TRP A 344 11.41 37.15 3.41
N LEU A 345 10.49 37.17 2.43
CA LEU A 345 10.77 37.28 1.00
C LEU A 345 10.06 38.47 0.35
N GLY A 346 9.18 39.15 1.08
CA GLY A 346 8.48 40.34 0.62
C GLY A 346 9.36 41.59 0.59
N SER A 347 8.87 42.63 -0.08
CA SER A 347 9.55 43.93 -0.20
C SER A 347 9.07 44.96 0.82
N ASN A 348 8.02 44.64 1.59
CA ASN A 348 7.41 45.58 2.52
C ASN A 348 8.13 45.57 3.87
N SER A 349 8.25 46.74 4.49
CA SER A 349 8.79 46.89 5.86
C SER A 349 7.77 46.56 6.94
N CYS A 350 6.49 46.46 6.59
CA CYS A 350 5.38 46.10 7.47
C CYS A 350 4.36 45.27 6.70
N GLU A 351 3.95 44.14 7.28
CA GLU A 351 2.98 43.21 6.69
C GLU A 351 1.72 43.09 7.55
N SER A 352 0.58 42.91 6.89
CA SER A 352 -0.71 42.74 7.55
C SER A 352 -1.01 41.25 7.77
N PRO A 353 -1.17 40.76 9.01
CA PRO A 353 -1.49 39.36 9.28
C PRO A 353 -2.99 39.05 9.11
N TRP A 354 -3.70 39.82 8.28
CA TRP A 354 -5.17 39.78 8.18
C TRP A 354 -5.69 38.40 7.78
N GLU A 355 -5.05 37.76 6.80
CA GLU A 355 -5.50 36.47 6.30
C GLU A 355 -5.33 35.37 7.36
N LEU A 356 -4.17 35.35 8.05
CA LEU A 356 -3.96 34.46 9.18
C LEU A 356 -4.98 34.72 10.30
N LYS A 357 -5.25 35.98 10.65
CA LYS A 357 -6.26 36.35 11.65
C LYS A 357 -7.65 35.86 11.25
N ARG A 358 -8.01 35.97 9.98
CA ARG A 358 -9.29 35.52 9.43
C ARG A 358 -9.44 34.00 9.54
N ILE A 359 -8.41 33.24 9.20
CA ILE A 359 -8.41 31.77 9.31
C ILE A 359 -8.44 31.33 10.77
N VAL A 360 -7.62 31.92 11.63
CA VAL A 360 -7.64 31.67 13.09
C VAL A 360 -9.05 31.92 13.64
N GLY A 361 -9.66 33.08 13.33
CA GLY A 361 -11.01 33.40 13.81
C GLY A 361 -12.12 32.48 13.27
N LYS A 362 -11.91 31.85 12.11
CA LYS A 362 -12.85 30.88 11.52
C LYS A 362 -12.86 29.56 12.29
N PHE A 363 -11.68 29.06 12.68
CA PHE A 363 -11.51 27.74 13.29
C PHE A 363 -11.41 27.78 14.83
N ALA A 364 -11.06 28.94 15.39
CA ALA A 364 -11.12 29.25 16.82
C ALA A 364 -11.93 30.53 17.04
N PRO A 365 -13.26 30.41 17.20
CA PRO A 365 -14.16 31.56 17.28
C PRO A 365 -13.83 32.57 18.39
N GLN A 366 -13.13 32.16 19.46
CA GLN A 366 -12.66 33.06 20.51
C GLN A 366 -11.70 34.15 20.00
N PHE A 367 -10.98 33.89 18.90
CA PHE A 367 -10.06 34.86 18.27
C PHE A 367 -10.71 35.64 17.10
N SER A 368 -12.01 35.46 16.83
CA SER A 368 -12.71 36.11 15.70
C SER A 368 -12.80 37.65 15.84
N GLY A 369 -12.87 38.15 17.07
CA GLY A 369 -12.98 39.58 17.38
C GLY A 369 -11.69 40.37 17.16
N PHE A 370 -11.66 41.58 17.72
CA PHE A 370 -10.49 42.48 17.70
C PHE A 370 -10.11 42.95 19.11
N ASN A 371 -10.54 42.19 20.12
CA ASN A 371 -10.24 42.42 21.54
C ASN A 371 -8.86 41.83 21.90
N GLN A 372 -8.33 42.26 23.05
CA GLN A 372 -7.13 41.65 23.63
C GLN A 372 -7.42 40.18 23.99
N GLN A 373 -6.41 39.33 23.80
CA GLN A 373 -6.44 37.90 24.15
C GLN A 373 -5.08 37.49 24.69
N ASP A 374 -4.99 36.28 25.23
CA ASP A 374 -3.72 35.71 25.71
C ASP A 374 -2.85 35.24 24.54
N SER A 375 -1.60 35.72 24.47
CA SER A 375 -0.63 35.32 23.47
C SER A 375 -0.24 33.84 23.54
N GLN A 376 -0.24 33.27 24.74
CA GLN A 376 0.11 31.87 24.98
C GLN A 376 -1.01 30.95 24.48
N GLU A 377 -2.27 31.31 24.72
CA GLU A 377 -3.41 30.56 24.21
C GLU A 377 -3.39 30.54 22.67
N LEU A 378 -3.17 31.70 22.04
CA LEU A 378 -3.03 31.77 20.59
C LEU A 378 -1.83 30.95 20.10
N LEU A 379 -0.69 31.03 20.78
CA LEU A 379 0.53 30.30 20.38
C LEU A 379 0.30 28.79 20.40
N SER A 380 -0.31 28.27 21.47
CA SER A 380 -0.70 26.87 21.57
C SER A 380 -1.65 26.49 20.44
N TYR A 381 -2.68 27.29 20.19
CA TYR A 381 -3.62 27.04 19.09
C TYR A 381 -2.95 27.00 17.71
N LEU A 382 -2.03 27.95 17.43
CA LEU A 382 -1.30 27.98 16.16
C LEU A 382 -0.42 26.74 15.98
N LEU A 383 0.31 26.35 17.02
CA LEU A 383 1.19 25.19 16.97
C LEU A 383 0.39 23.88 16.82
N ASP A 384 -0.66 23.70 17.61
CA ASP A 384 -1.53 22.52 17.53
C ASP A 384 -2.22 22.45 16.16
N GLY A 385 -2.78 23.56 15.68
CA GLY A 385 -3.46 23.59 14.39
C GLY A 385 -2.52 23.35 13.21
N ILE A 386 -1.31 23.92 13.22
CA ILE A 386 -0.29 23.65 12.20
C ILE A 386 0.20 22.20 12.29
N HIS A 387 0.38 21.66 13.49
CA HIS A 387 0.75 20.27 13.69
C HIS A 387 -0.31 19.31 13.13
N GLU A 388 -1.59 19.54 13.44
CA GLU A 388 -2.68 18.71 12.95
C GLU A 388 -2.87 18.84 11.43
N ASP A 389 -2.72 20.04 10.86
CA ASP A 389 -2.72 20.26 9.41
C ASP A 389 -1.58 19.51 8.68
N LEU A 390 -0.44 19.28 9.34
CA LEU A 390 0.77 18.70 8.76
C LEU A 390 1.11 17.30 9.30
N ASN A 391 0.15 16.67 9.97
CA ASN A 391 0.36 15.39 10.61
C ASN A 391 0.53 14.28 9.57
N LYS A 392 1.74 13.71 9.47
CA LYS A 392 2.09 12.65 8.50
C LYS A 392 1.39 11.31 8.77
N ILE A 393 0.78 11.14 9.93
CA ILE A 393 -0.03 9.96 10.26
C ILE A 393 -1.43 10.17 9.66
N LEU A 394 -1.65 9.66 8.45
CA LEU A 394 -2.91 9.79 7.72
C LEU A 394 -4.07 9.01 8.36
N LYS A 395 -3.77 7.95 9.13
CA LYS A 395 -4.77 7.13 9.82
C LYS A 395 -4.33 6.84 11.25
N LYS A 396 -4.88 7.58 12.21
CA LYS A 396 -4.65 7.31 13.63
C LYS A 396 -5.35 6.00 13.98
N THR A 397 -4.60 4.94 14.26
CA THR A 397 -5.16 3.69 14.80
C THR A 397 -5.92 4.05 16.07
N ILE A 398 -7.24 3.87 16.08
CA ILE A 398 -8.00 3.94 17.33
C ILE A 398 -7.48 2.81 18.19
N LEU A 399 -6.57 3.12 19.12
CA LEU A 399 -6.31 2.26 20.25
C LEU A 399 -7.62 2.20 21.02
N ARG A 400 -8.46 1.21 20.71
CA ARG A 400 -9.44 0.73 21.68
C ARG A 400 -8.59 0.28 22.85
N ILE A 401 -8.53 1.12 23.88
CA ILE A 401 -8.06 0.71 25.19
C ILE A 401 -8.96 -0.46 25.56
N ILE A 402 -8.46 -1.67 25.35
CA ILE A 402 -9.00 -2.86 25.98
C ILE A 402 -8.67 -2.62 27.45
N ARG A 403 -9.66 -2.14 28.22
CA ARG A 403 -9.63 -2.29 29.67
C ARG A 403 -9.57 -3.79 29.90
N ILE A 404 -8.38 -4.27 30.27
CA ILE A 404 -8.13 -5.64 30.73
C ILE A 404 -8.96 -5.89 31.98
#